data_AF-A0A543JEE0-F1
#
_entry.id   AF-A0A543JEE0-F1
#
_cell.length_a   1.000
_cell.length_b   1.000
_cell.length_c   1.000
_cell.angle_alpha   90.00
_cell.angle_beta   90.00
_cell.angle_gamma   90.00
#
_symmetry.space_group_name_H-M   'P 1'
#
loop_
_entity.id
_entity.type
_entity.pdbx_description
1 polymer ?
#
loop_
_entity_poly.entity_id
_entity_poly.type
_entity_poly.pdbx_seq_one_letter_code
_entity_poly.pdbx_strand_id
1 'polypeptide(L)'
;MTAYELGPVVAERRVDRVAPDGSRAPVVVRFGRPHPDPLSPNGDWCCPHQVLGLGDEAVGAAFGVDSLQALLLSVHRVRLELAARAERASVKLDWLGLPDLGLTVEPHVTRP
;
A
#
# COMPACT_ATOMS: atom_id res chain seq x y z
N MET A 1 -16.60 -3.46 10.84
CA MET A 1 -15.58 -2.67 10.13
C MET A 1 -16.18 -2.38 8.77
N THR A 2 -16.54 -1.14 8.47
CA THR A 2 -17.05 -0.79 7.14
C THR A 2 -15.90 -0.93 6.16
N ALA A 3 -16.06 -1.79 5.16
CA ALA A 3 -15.12 -1.86 4.05
C ALA A 3 -15.19 -0.53 3.30
N TYR A 4 -14.04 0.11 3.06
CA TYR A 4 -13.98 1.29 2.20
C TYR A 4 -14.26 0.86 0.75
N GLU A 5 -14.75 1.78 -0.08
CA GLU A 5 -14.73 1.56 -1.53
C GLU A 5 -13.39 2.03 -2.09
N LEU A 6 -12.79 1.26 -2.99
CA LEU A 6 -11.48 1.62 -3.57
C LEU A 6 -11.59 2.87 -4.47
N GLY A 7 -12.72 3.06 -5.15
CA GLY A 7 -12.90 4.09 -6.17
C GLY A 7 -11.98 3.92 -7.38
N PRO A 8 -11.78 4.96 -8.20
CA PRO A 8 -10.88 4.92 -9.35
C PRO A 8 -9.43 4.66 -8.92
N VAL A 9 -8.80 3.64 -9.48
CA VAL A 9 -7.39 3.33 -9.20
C VAL A 9 -6.50 4.33 -9.93
N VAL A 10 -5.58 4.96 -9.18
CA VAL A 10 -4.65 5.97 -9.72
C VAL A 10 -3.20 5.47 -9.77
N ALA A 11 -2.88 4.41 -9.02
CA ALA A 11 -1.58 3.75 -9.04
C ALA A 11 -1.69 2.27 -8.66
N GLU A 12 -0.80 1.46 -9.23
CA GLU A 12 -0.68 0.03 -8.92
C GLU A 12 0.80 -0.36 -8.75
N ARG A 13 1.08 -1.27 -7.82
CA ARG A 13 2.37 -1.94 -7.68
C ARG A 13 2.15 -3.45 -7.68
N ARG A 14 2.83 -4.15 -8.58
CA ARG A 14 2.92 -5.62 -8.57
C ARG A 14 4.24 -6.04 -7.97
N VAL A 15 4.19 -6.93 -7.00
CA VAL A 15 5.34 -7.64 -6.41
C VAL A 15 5.06 -9.14 -6.45
N ASP A 16 6.09 -9.96 -6.31
CA ASP A 16 5.94 -11.41 -6.18
C ASP A 16 5.99 -11.81 -4.72
N ARG A 17 5.07 -12.67 -4.28
CA ARG A 17 5.29 -13.49 -3.09
C ARG A 17 6.06 -14.76 -3.49
N VAL A 18 7.09 -15.08 -2.72
CA VAL A 18 7.95 -16.25 -2.92
C VAL A 18 7.80 -17.16 -1.70
N ALA A 19 7.24 -18.35 -1.93
CA ALA A 19 7.05 -19.36 -0.88
C ALA A 19 8.36 -20.11 -0.58
N PRO A 20 8.44 -20.87 0.54
CA PRO A 20 9.64 -21.63 0.90
C PRO A 20 10.08 -22.67 -0.14
N ASP A 21 9.14 -23.21 -0.93
CA ASP A 21 9.40 -24.14 -2.04
C ASP A 21 9.88 -23.45 -3.32
N GLY A 22 10.02 -22.12 -3.30
CA GLY A 22 10.43 -21.30 -4.45
C GLY A 22 9.29 -20.93 -5.40
N SER A 23 8.06 -21.40 -5.16
CA SER A 23 6.92 -21.02 -5.98
C SER A 23 6.63 -19.52 -5.85
N ARG A 24 6.25 -18.91 -6.97
CA ARG A 24 5.97 -17.48 -7.08
C ARG A 24 4.51 -17.24 -7.44
N ALA A 25 3.91 -16.23 -6.84
CA ALA A 25 2.60 -15.74 -7.21
C ALA A 25 2.54 -14.21 -7.06
N PRO A 26 1.71 -13.51 -7.84
CA PRO A 26 1.64 -12.06 -7.75
C PRO A 26 0.91 -11.60 -6.50
N VAL A 27 1.38 -10.49 -5.95
CA VAL A 27 0.70 -9.63 -5.00
C VAL A 27 0.50 -8.27 -5.68
N VAL A 28 -0.73 -7.77 -5.69
CA VAL A 28 -1.08 -6.52 -6.36
C VAL A 28 -1.56 -5.51 -5.33
N VAL A 29 -0.85 -4.39 -5.24
CA VAL A 29 -1.20 -3.23 -4.43
C VAL A 29 -1.88 -2.21 -5.31
N ARG A 30 -3.06 -1.73 -4.92
CA ARG A 30 -3.79 -0.66 -5.60
C ARG A 30 -4.02 0.52 -4.68
N PHE A 31 -3.88 1.72 -5.22
CA PHE A 31 -4.24 2.96 -4.56
C PHE A 31 -5.40 3.61 -5.30
N GLY A 32 -6.49 3.84 -4.58
CA GLY A 32 -7.62 4.62 -5.03
C GLY A 32 -7.30 6.11 -5.07
N ARG A 33 -8.06 6.86 -5.86
CA ARG A 33 -7.97 8.33 -5.93
C ARG A 33 -8.21 8.92 -4.52
N PRO A 34 -7.26 9.68 -3.96
CA PRO A 34 -7.51 10.41 -2.72
C PRO A 34 -8.72 11.34 -2.85
N HIS A 35 -9.54 11.43 -1.81
CA HIS A 35 -10.72 12.28 -1.76
C HIS A 35 -10.94 12.84 -0.35
N PRO A 36 -11.70 13.94 -0.20
CA PRO A 36 -12.10 14.43 1.11
C PRO A 36 -12.82 13.33 1.90
N ASP A 37 -12.51 13.21 3.19
CA ASP A 37 -13.22 12.32 4.11
C ASP A 37 -14.55 12.99 4.49
N PRO A 38 -15.71 12.42 4.11
CA PRO A 38 -17.01 13.01 4.43
C PRO A 38 -17.32 12.99 5.93
N LEU A 39 -16.57 12.22 6.73
CA LEU A 39 -16.73 12.13 8.18
C LEU A 39 -15.76 13.05 8.94
N SER A 40 -14.80 13.70 8.26
CA SER A 40 -13.86 14.58 8.94
C SER A 40 -14.51 15.95 9.23
N PRO A 41 -14.57 16.39 10.50
CA PRO A 41 -15.03 17.73 10.85
C PRO A 41 -14.04 18.83 10.44
N ASN A 42 -12.79 18.47 10.14
CA ASN A 42 -11.72 19.40 9.80
C ASN A 42 -11.39 19.44 8.30
N GLY A 43 -12.12 18.67 7.47
CA GLY A 43 -11.87 18.59 6.03
C GLY A 43 -10.65 17.76 5.66
N ASP A 44 -10.29 16.76 6.49
CA ASP A 44 -9.23 15.81 6.17
C ASP A 44 -9.57 15.01 4.91
N TRP A 45 -8.55 14.36 4.37
CA TRP A 45 -8.61 13.51 3.20
C TRP A 45 -8.34 12.06 3.58
N CYS A 46 -8.88 11.15 2.79
CA CYS A 46 -8.51 9.74 2.83
C CYS A 46 -8.05 9.26 1.46
N CYS A 47 -7.18 8.25 1.46
CA CYS A 47 -6.78 7.53 0.26
C CYS A 47 -7.06 6.03 0.49
N PRO A 48 -8.01 5.44 -0.27
CA PRO A 48 -8.27 4.00 -0.20
C PRO A 48 -7.11 3.20 -0.78
N HIS A 49 -6.80 2.04 -0.21
CA HIS A 49 -5.79 1.11 -0.72
C HIS A 49 -6.23 -0.35 -0.57
N GLN A 50 -5.73 -1.21 -1.45
CA GLN A 50 -6.05 -2.63 -1.44
C GLN A 50 -4.80 -3.47 -1.74
N VAL A 51 -4.64 -4.59 -1.03
CA VAL A 51 -3.59 -5.58 -1.25
C VAL A 51 -4.23 -6.90 -1.63
N LEU A 52 -4.02 -7.35 -2.85
CA LEU A 52 -4.54 -8.60 -3.41
C LEU A 52 -3.45 -9.68 -3.40
N GLY A 53 -3.83 -10.93 -3.19
CA GLY A 53 -2.93 -12.07 -3.24
C GLY A 53 -2.07 -12.24 -1.98
N LEU A 54 -2.44 -11.66 -0.83
CA LEU A 54 -1.67 -11.81 0.41
C LEU A 54 -2.59 -11.81 1.67
N GLY A 55 -3.60 -12.69 1.67
CA GLY A 55 -4.54 -12.84 2.78
C GLY A 55 -5.82 -12.04 2.57
N ASP A 56 -6.22 -11.25 3.58
CA ASP A 56 -7.42 -10.42 3.53
C ASP A 56 -7.33 -9.32 2.46
N GLU A 57 -8.23 -9.35 1.48
CA GLU A 57 -8.24 -8.41 0.36
C GLU A 57 -9.18 -7.22 0.58
N ALA A 58 -9.67 -7.00 1.80
CA ALA A 58 -10.47 -5.84 2.13
C ALA A 58 -9.76 -4.51 1.81
N VAL A 59 -10.54 -3.53 1.38
CA VAL A 59 -10.05 -2.17 1.13
C VAL A 59 -9.87 -1.46 2.46
N GLY A 60 -8.64 -0.99 2.70
CA GLY A 60 -8.31 -0.09 3.80
C GLY A 60 -8.22 1.35 3.31
N ALA A 61 -7.93 2.27 4.23
CA ALA A 61 -7.60 3.65 3.89
C ALA A 61 -6.59 4.22 4.90
N ALA A 62 -5.84 5.23 4.48
CA ALA A 62 -5.13 6.12 5.39
C ALA A 62 -5.60 7.57 5.20
N PHE A 63 -5.42 8.37 6.23
CA PHE A 63 -5.95 9.73 6.34
C PHE A 63 -4.84 10.75 6.47
N GLY A 64 -5.03 11.93 5.89
CA GLY A 64 -4.11 13.06 6.00
C GLY A 64 -4.86 14.38 5.86
N VAL A 65 -4.21 15.49 6.17
CA VAL A 65 -4.75 16.85 6.07
C VAL A 65 -5.11 17.20 4.62
N ASP A 66 -4.38 16.65 3.65
CA ASP A 66 -4.63 16.85 2.23
C ASP A 66 -4.48 15.54 1.41
N SER A 67 -4.80 15.64 0.12
CA SER A 67 -4.76 14.52 -0.83
C SER A 67 -3.38 13.89 -0.97
N LEU A 68 -2.31 14.69 -0.92
CA LEU A 68 -0.93 14.23 -1.05
C LEU A 68 -0.52 13.46 0.21
N GLN A 69 -0.77 14.02 1.39
CA GLN A 69 -0.44 13.38 2.65
C GLN A 69 -1.22 12.07 2.82
N ALA A 70 -2.52 12.04 2.49
CA ALA A 70 -3.32 10.81 2.55
C ALA A 70 -2.75 9.71 1.65
N LEU A 71 -2.29 10.06 0.44
CA LEU A 71 -1.62 9.13 -0.47
C LEU A 71 -0.29 8.62 0.11
N LEU A 72 0.57 9.52 0.59
CA LEU A 72 1.87 9.16 1.17
C LEU A 72 1.71 8.24 2.40
N LEU A 73 0.73 8.54 3.26
CA LEU A 73 0.40 7.71 4.42
C LEU A 73 -0.20 6.37 4.02
N SER A 74 -0.95 6.29 2.92
CA SER A 74 -1.45 5.01 2.39
C SER A 74 -0.31 4.16 1.85
N VAL A 75 0.66 4.74 1.14
CA VAL A 75 1.88 4.03 0.70
C VAL A 75 2.66 3.53 1.91
N HIS A 76 2.82 4.35 2.95
CA HIS A 76 3.46 3.94 4.20
C HIS A 76 2.69 2.80 4.89
N ARG A 77 1.37 2.90 4.99
CA ARG A 77 0.50 1.87 5.59
C ARG A 77 0.61 0.55 4.86
N VAL A 78 0.59 0.56 3.53
CA VAL A 78 0.76 -0.64 2.70
C VAL A 78 2.10 -1.32 2.99
N ARG A 79 3.19 -0.58 3.17
CA ARG A 79 4.50 -1.20 3.52
C ARG A 79 4.42 -2.02 4.80
N LEU A 80 3.81 -1.46 5.84
CA LEU A 80 3.62 -2.13 7.12
C LEU A 80 2.73 -3.37 6.97
N GLU A 81 1.66 -3.25 6.19
CA GLU A 81 0.75 -4.38 5.92
C GLU A 81 1.44 -5.50 5.14
N LEU A 82 2.20 -5.18 4.08
CA LEU A 82 2.95 -6.16 3.31
C LEU A 82 3.95 -6.91 4.18
N ALA A 83 4.71 -6.21 5.02
CA ALA A 83 5.66 -6.83 5.95
C ALA A 83 4.96 -7.79 6.93
N ALA A 84 3.92 -7.30 7.62
CA ALA A 84 3.20 -8.10 8.62
C ALA A 84 2.45 -9.30 8.00
N ARG A 85 1.91 -9.15 6.79
CA ARG A 85 1.21 -10.25 6.09
C ARG A 85 2.19 -11.27 5.51
N ALA A 86 3.33 -10.82 4.98
CA ALA A 86 4.38 -11.71 4.48
C ALA A 86 4.97 -12.57 5.60
N GLU A 87 5.26 -11.97 6.76
CA GLU A 87 5.72 -12.68 7.95
C GLU A 87 4.70 -13.75 8.38
N ARG A 88 3.42 -13.37 8.51
CA ARG A 88 2.33 -14.28 8.89
C ARG A 88 2.14 -15.43 7.91
N ALA A 89 2.31 -15.17 6.62
CA ALA A 89 2.21 -16.18 5.57
C ALA A 89 3.53 -16.96 5.37
N SER A 90 4.60 -16.62 6.09
CA SER A 90 5.94 -17.22 5.92
C SER A 90 6.43 -17.18 4.45
N VAL A 91 6.18 -16.07 3.76
CA VAL A 91 6.64 -15.81 2.38
C VAL A 91 7.58 -14.62 2.34
N LYS A 92 8.43 -14.56 1.32
CA LYS A 92 9.19 -13.35 0.98
C LYS A 92 8.42 -12.53 -0.04
N LEU A 93 8.63 -11.22 -0.04
CA LEU A 93 8.17 -10.34 -1.12
C LEU A 93 9.36 -9.87 -1.94
N ASP A 94 9.17 -9.83 -3.25
CA ASP A 94 10.20 -9.53 -4.24
C ASP A 94 9.64 -8.54 -5.25
N TRP A 95 10.38 -7.47 -5.51
CA TRP A 95 10.07 -6.53 -6.58
C TRP A 95 11.27 -6.42 -7.51
N LEU A 96 11.13 -6.94 -8.74
CA LEU A 96 12.20 -6.95 -9.74
C LEU A 96 13.48 -7.66 -9.25
N GLY A 97 13.35 -8.72 -8.45
CA GLY A 97 14.49 -9.42 -7.86
C GLY A 97 15.08 -8.75 -6.62
N LEU A 98 14.47 -7.68 -6.11
CA LEU A 98 14.95 -6.90 -4.98
C LEU A 98 14.04 -7.08 -3.75
N PRO A 99 14.62 -7.06 -2.52
CA PRO A 99 13.84 -7.09 -1.29
C PRO A 99 13.19 -5.75 -0.95
N ASP A 100 13.71 -4.64 -1.49
CA ASP A 100 13.03 -3.34 -1.43
C ASP A 100 11.86 -3.36 -2.43
N LEU A 101 10.66 -3.03 -1.94
CA LEU A 101 9.42 -3.10 -2.73
C LEU A 101 9.15 -1.82 -3.55
N GLY A 102 10.08 -0.86 -3.55
CA GLY A 102 9.95 0.39 -4.30
C GLY A 102 8.80 1.26 -3.79
N LEU A 103 8.59 1.24 -2.48
CA LEU A 103 7.55 2.00 -1.76
C LEU A 103 8.16 3.05 -0.81
N THR A 104 9.48 3.23 -0.84
CA THR A 104 10.22 4.28 -0.13
C THR A 104 10.94 5.13 -1.15
N VAL A 105 10.93 6.45 -0.95
CA VAL A 105 11.79 7.37 -1.68
C VAL A 105 12.64 8.09 -0.64
N GLU A 106 13.92 7.73 -0.56
CA GLU A 106 14.90 8.44 0.27
C GLU A 106 15.71 9.37 -0.65
N PRO A 107 15.41 10.68 -0.68
CA PRO A 107 16.19 11.59 -1.50
C PRO A 107 17.60 11.70 -0.94
N HIS A 108 18.61 11.38 -1.77
CA HIS A 108 19.98 11.81 -1.49
C HIS A 108 20.06 13.32 -1.71
N VAL A 109 19.84 14.08 -0.65
CA VAL A 109 20.05 15.53 -0.69
C VAL A 109 21.56 15.76 -0.65
N THR A 110 22.19 15.87 -1.82
CA THR A 110 23.51 16.49 -1.91
C THR A 110 23.34 17.95 -1.54
N ARG A 111 23.81 18.34 -0.35
CA ARG A 111 23.99 19.76 -0.04
C ARG A 111 24.95 20.35 -1.09
N PRO A 112 24.63 21.51 -1.70
CA PRO A 112 25.58 22.21 -2.53
C PRO A 112 26.84 22.60 -1.74
#